data_AF-A0A8H5C7H2-F1
#
_entry.id   AF-A0A8H5C7H2-F1
#
_cell.length_a   1.000
_cell.length_b   1.000
_cell.length_c   1.000
_cell.angle_alpha   90.00
_cell.angle_beta   90.00
_cell.angle_gamma   90.00
#
_symmetry.space_group_name_H-M   'P 1'
#
loop_
_entity.id
_entity.type
_entity.pdbx_description
1 polymer ?
#
loop_
_entity_poly.entity_id
_entity_poly.type
_entity_poly.pdbx_seq_one_letter_code
_entity_poly.pdbx_strand_id
1 'polypeptide(L)'
;MKLTAAQEEVLVEWIQQKGQRFIPLSLLVVAKHASIISRTTVGENWVMRFRTRHPELQARWAGRIEKCQAQSLNPVATADYSKELIETYNVQLRNIYNMDEKGVMMGKGL
;
A
#
# COMPACT_ATOMS: atom_id res chain seq x y z
N MET A 1 -23.43 5.96 11.73
CA MET A 1 -22.80 6.27 13.03
C MET A 1 -21.55 7.09 12.79
N LYS A 2 -21.20 8.03 13.68
CA LYS A 2 -20.06 8.95 13.55
C LYS A 2 -19.19 8.82 14.80
N LEU A 3 -17.87 8.70 14.63
CA LEU A 3 -16.91 8.81 15.74
C LEU A 3 -17.04 10.20 16.38
N THR A 4 -16.72 10.33 17.66
CA THR A 4 -16.54 11.66 18.26
C THR A 4 -15.31 12.35 17.64
N ALA A 5 -15.21 13.67 17.74
CA ALA A 5 -14.06 14.41 17.21
C ALA A 5 -12.73 13.89 17.79
N ALA A 6 -12.69 13.62 19.10
CA ALA A 6 -11.51 13.05 19.75
C ALA A 6 -11.16 11.64 19.25
N GLN A 7 -12.16 10.76 19.08
CA GLN A 7 -11.93 9.41 18.53
C GLN A 7 -11.43 9.45 17.09
N GLU A 8 -11.94 10.40 16.32
CA GLU A 8 -11.55 10.63 14.94
C GLU A 8 -10.12 11.14 14.83
N GLU A 9 -9.71 12.06 15.71
CA GLU A 9 -8.35 12.56 15.80
C GLU A 9 -7.34 11.45 16.17
N VAL A 10 -7.68 10.59 17.14
CA VAL A 10 -6.87 9.40 17.48
C VAL A 10 -6.69 8.48 16.27
N LEU A 11 -7.75 8.28 15.48
CA LEU A 11 -7.66 7.46 14.27
C LEU A 11 -6.77 8.11 13.20
N VAL A 12 -6.86 9.43 13.02
CA VAL A 12 -6.02 10.20 12.08
C VAL A 12 -4.54 10.07 12.48
N GLU A 13 -4.22 10.27 13.76
CA GLU A 13 -2.86 10.13 14.27
C GLU A 13 -2.32 8.71 14.05
N TRP A 14 -3.14 7.69 14.33
CA TRP A 14 -2.77 6.30 14.08
C TRP A 14 -2.47 6.04 12.59
N ILE A 15 -3.28 6.56 11.66
CA ILE A 15 -3.04 6.43 10.22
C ILE A 15 -1.72 7.12 9.84
N GLN A 16 -1.45 8.31 10.38
CA GLN A 16 -0.20 9.04 10.12
C GLN A 16 1.02 8.26 10.59
N GLN A 17 1.00 7.72 11.82
CA GLN A 17 2.09 6.90 12.35
C GLN A 17 2.35 5.64 11.51
N LYS A 18 1.29 4.98 11.02
CA LYS A 18 1.44 3.81 10.11
C LYS A 18 1.99 4.22 8.76
N GLY A 19 1.54 5.34 8.22
CA GLY A 19 2.04 5.91 6.97
C GLY A 19 3.53 6.29 7.03
N GLN A 20 4.04 6.73 8.18
CA GLN A 20 5.47 6.97 8.39
C GLN A 20 6.31 5.68 8.35
N ARG A 21 5.72 4.55 8.72
CA ARG A 21 6.37 3.22 8.68
C ARG A 21 6.18 2.50 7.35
N PHE A 22 5.66 3.21 6.33
CA PHE A 22 5.32 2.64 5.03
C PHE A 22 4.36 1.44 5.09
N ILE A 23 3.57 1.32 6.17
CA ILE A 23 2.64 0.20 6.32
C ILE A 23 1.40 0.48 5.47
N PRO A 24 1.10 -0.35 4.46
CA PRO A 24 -0.09 -0.17 3.64
C PRO A 24 -1.36 -0.38 4.47
N LEU A 25 -2.19 0.67 4.55
CA LEU A 25 -3.49 0.60 5.21
C LEU A 25 -4.61 0.47 4.19
N SER A 26 -5.30 -0.69 4.23
CA SER A 26 -6.53 -0.90 3.47
C SER A 26 -7.73 -0.25 4.16
N LEU A 27 -8.78 0.04 3.38
CA LEU A 27 -10.03 0.61 3.91
C LEU A 27 -10.67 -0.28 4.98
N LEU A 28 -10.57 -1.61 4.81
CA LEU A 28 -11.07 -2.58 5.78
C LEU A 28 -10.34 -2.47 7.13
N VAL A 29 -9.01 -2.34 7.10
CA VAL A 29 -8.20 -2.21 8.30
C VAL A 29 -8.54 -0.92 9.05
N VAL A 30 -8.74 0.19 8.33
CA VAL A 30 -9.15 1.46 8.94
C VAL A 30 -10.56 1.37 9.55
N ALA A 31 -11.52 0.75 8.86
CA ALA A 31 -12.87 0.55 9.40
C ALA A 31 -12.87 -0.34 10.66
N LYS A 32 -12.05 -1.39 10.67
CA LYS A 32 -11.87 -2.26 11.85
C LYS A 32 -11.26 -1.50 13.01
N HIS A 33 -10.23 -0.69 12.77
CA HIS A 33 -9.61 0.12 13.82
C HIS A 33 -10.55 1.20 14.38
N ALA A 34 -11.33 1.86 13.50
CA ALA A 34 -12.38 2.78 13.91
C ALA A 34 -13.44 2.10 14.79
N SER A 35 -13.78 0.84 14.50
CA SER A 35 -14.72 0.08 15.32
C SER A 35 -14.16 -0.26 16.71
N ILE A 36 -12.85 -0.51 16.80
CA ILE A 36 -12.15 -0.73 18.08
C ILE A 36 -12.17 0.55 18.92
N ILE A 37 -11.80 1.69 18.33
CA ILE A 37 -11.77 2.99 19.01
C ILE A 37 -13.17 3.39 19.52
N SER A 38 -14.19 3.20 18.68
CA SER A 38 -15.58 3.56 19.02
C SER A 38 -16.32 2.49 19.84
N ARG A 39 -15.67 1.35 20.11
CA ARG A 39 -16.26 0.16 20.78
C ARG A 39 -17.56 -0.33 20.13
N THR A 40 -17.79 0.03 18.87
CA THR A 40 -19.03 -0.23 18.13
C THR A 40 -18.69 -0.46 16.66
N THR A 41 -19.43 -1.33 15.98
CA THR A 41 -19.23 -1.58 14.55
C THR A 41 -19.56 -0.33 13.73
N VAL A 42 -18.58 0.18 12.96
CA VAL A 42 -18.83 1.27 12.00
C VAL A 42 -19.56 0.74 10.77
N GLY A 43 -20.40 1.57 10.14
CA GLY A 43 -21.11 1.18 8.93
C GLY A 43 -20.16 0.98 7.74
N GLU A 44 -20.56 0.14 6.79
CA GLU A 44 -19.76 -0.23 5.61
C GLU A 44 -19.25 0.98 4.81
N ASN A 45 -20.11 1.98 4.61
CA ASN A 45 -19.79 3.21 3.88
C ASN A 45 -19.10 4.28 4.74
N TRP A 46 -18.86 4.02 6.03
CA TRP A 46 -18.30 5.01 6.95
C TRP A 46 -16.89 5.43 6.52
N VAL A 47 -16.04 4.46 6.13
CA VAL A 47 -14.65 4.73 5.74
C VAL A 47 -14.55 5.59 4.49
N MET A 48 -15.51 5.47 3.57
CA MET A 48 -15.58 6.31 2.37
C MET A 48 -15.89 7.76 2.75
N ARG A 49 -16.86 7.97 3.66
CA ARG A 49 -17.20 9.30 4.19
C ARG A 49 -16.06 9.89 5.03
N PHE A 50 -15.33 9.06 5.78
CA PHE A 50 -14.13 9.46 6.50
C PHE A 50 -13.06 9.98 5.53
N ARG A 51 -12.80 9.27 4.45
CA ARG A 51 -11.83 9.69 3.42
C ARG A 51 -12.18 11.02 2.77
N THR A 52 -13.46 11.29 2.55
CA THR A 52 -13.92 12.58 2.01
C THR A 52 -13.69 13.74 2.98
N ARG A 53 -13.75 13.48 4.30
CA ARG A 53 -13.52 14.51 5.34
C ARG A 53 -12.05 14.75 5.63
N HIS A 54 -11.17 13.80 5.30
CA HIS A 54 -9.73 13.85 5.55
C HIS A 54 -8.92 13.73 4.25
N PRO A 55 -9.00 14.70 3.32
CA PRO A 55 -8.25 14.68 2.07
C PRO A 55 -6.73 14.64 2.28
N GLU A 56 -6.22 15.17 3.39
CA GLU A 56 -4.80 15.14 3.78
C GLU A 56 -4.23 13.71 3.92
N LEU A 57 -5.09 12.72 4.16
CA LEU A 57 -4.70 11.31 4.27
C LEU A 57 -4.63 10.60 2.91
N GLN A 58 -4.98 11.25 1.80
CA GLN A 58 -5.07 10.59 0.49
C GLN A 58 -3.77 9.95 0.00
N ALA A 59 -2.62 10.52 0.32
CA ALA A 59 -1.32 9.98 -0.08
C ALA A 59 -0.90 8.71 0.69
N ARG A 60 -1.62 8.36 1.78
CA ARG A 60 -1.26 7.26 2.68
C ARG A 60 -2.07 5.98 2.43
N TRP A 61 -2.96 5.99 1.44
CA TRP A 61 -3.73 4.81 1.07
C TRP A 61 -2.90 3.91 0.15
N ALA A 62 -2.63 2.70 0.63
CA ALA A 62 -1.86 1.66 -0.06
C ALA A 62 -2.31 1.41 -1.51
N GLY A 63 -3.62 1.31 -1.71
CA GLY A 63 -4.18 0.79 -2.95
C GLY A 63 -3.91 1.63 -4.21
N ARG A 64 -3.54 2.92 -4.09
CA ARG A 64 -3.14 3.72 -5.26
C ARG A 64 -1.66 3.53 -5.60
N ILE A 65 -0.78 3.51 -4.60
CA ILE A 65 0.67 3.39 -4.81
C ILE A 65 1.00 1.97 -5.27
N GLU A 66 0.49 0.95 -4.60
CA GLU A 66 0.70 -0.44 -4.97
C GLU A 66 0.19 -0.72 -6.40
N LYS A 67 -0.99 -0.18 -6.74
CA LYS A 67 -1.53 -0.32 -8.10
C LYS A 67 -0.67 0.40 -9.15
N CYS A 68 -0.19 1.60 -8.87
CA CYS A 68 0.72 2.30 -9.77
C CYS A 68 2.05 1.55 -9.92
N GLN A 69 2.63 1.05 -8.83
CA GLN A 69 3.86 0.26 -8.85
C GLN A 69 3.68 -1.04 -9.64
N ALA A 70 2.58 -1.77 -9.42
CA ALA A 70 2.26 -2.98 -10.18
C ALA A 70 2.07 -2.69 -11.68
N GLN A 71 1.52 -1.52 -12.03
CA GLN A 71 1.38 -1.11 -13.43
C GLN A 71 2.70 -0.66 -14.05
N SER A 72 3.55 0.04 -13.30
CA SER A 72 4.85 0.52 -13.81
C SER A 72 5.90 -0.59 -13.89
N LEU A 73 5.82 -1.60 -13.03
CA LEU A 73 6.66 -2.80 -13.04
C LEU A 73 6.10 -3.90 -13.97
N ASN A 74 5.22 -3.53 -14.91
CA ASN A 74 4.74 -4.45 -15.93
C ASN A 74 5.92 -4.96 -16.77
N PRO A 75 6.10 -6.29 -16.92
CA PRO A 75 7.17 -6.87 -17.73
C PRO A 75 7.27 -6.28 -19.13
N VAL A 76 6.15 -5.90 -19.74
CA VAL A 76 6.13 -5.27 -21.07
C VAL A 76 6.75 -3.87 -21.05
N ALA A 77 6.56 -3.11 -19.98
CA ALA A 77 7.08 -1.75 -19.84
C ALA A 77 8.55 -1.71 -19.42
N THR A 78 9.03 -2.75 -18.73
CA THR A 78 10.40 -2.81 -18.19
C THR A 78 11.33 -3.79 -18.91
N ALA A 79 10.83 -4.55 -19.89
CA ALA A 79 11.59 -5.56 -20.61
C ALA A 79 12.85 -4.99 -21.26
N ASP A 80 12.75 -3.84 -21.93
CA ASP A 80 13.86 -3.31 -22.72
C ASP A 80 14.99 -2.80 -21.84
N TYR A 81 14.67 -2.07 -20.75
CA TYR A 81 15.65 -1.65 -19.75
C TYR A 81 16.32 -2.85 -19.06
N SER A 82 15.54 -3.90 -18.77
CA SER A 82 16.06 -5.11 -18.13
C SER A 82 17.02 -5.86 -19.05
N LYS A 83 16.72 -5.94 -20.36
CA LYS A 83 17.61 -6.53 -21.37
C LYS A 83 18.93 -5.77 -21.49
N GLU A 84 18.87 -4.44 -21.57
CA GLU A 84 20.07 -3.60 -21.66
C GLU A 84 21.03 -3.82 -20.48
N LEU A 85 20.51 -3.93 -19.26
CA LEU A 85 21.30 -4.22 -18.07
C LEU A 85 21.89 -5.65 -18.08
N ILE A 86 21.11 -6.64 -18.50
CA ILE A 86 21.58 -8.03 -18.59
C ILE A 86 22.74 -8.12 -19.59
N GLU A 87 22.64 -7.45 -20.74
CA GLU A 87 23.67 -7.42 -21.77
C GLU A 87 24.92 -6.64 -21.33
N THR A 88 24.72 -5.46 -20.73
CA THR A 88 25.83 -4.58 -20.28
C THR A 88 26.67 -5.24 -19.19
N TYR A 89 26.04 -5.94 -18.24
CA TYR A 89 26.72 -6.53 -17.08
C TYR A 89 26.90 -8.06 -17.20
N ASN A 90 26.54 -8.65 -18.34
CA ASN A 90 26.60 -10.10 -18.60
C ASN A 90 25.96 -10.92 -17.47
N VAL A 91 24.78 -10.49 -17.01
CA VAL A 91 24.10 -11.10 -15.86
C VAL A 91 23.59 -12.47 -16.25
N GLN A 92 24.07 -13.51 -15.57
CA GLN A 92 23.62 -14.87 -15.83
C GLN A 92 22.22 -15.10 -15.29
N LEU A 93 21.37 -15.79 -16.04
CA LEU A 93 19.97 -16.04 -15.70
C LEU A 93 19.76 -16.59 -14.27
N ARG A 94 20.69 -17.41 -13.77
CA ARG A 94 20.65 -17.98 -12.41
C ARG A 94 20.85 -16.95 -11.28
N ASN A 95 21.34 -15.75 -11.61
CA ASN A 95 21.57 -14.64 -10.71
C ASN A 95 20.47 -13.57 -10.81
N ILE A 96 19.42 -13.83 -11.60
CA ILE A 96 18.26 -12.96 -11.69
C ILE A 96 17.27 -13.40 -10.62
N TYR A 97 17.00 -12.51 -9.68
CA TYR A 97 16.11 -12.77 -8.55
C TYR A 97 15.00 -11.72 -8.54
N ASN A 98 13.77 -12.17 -8.30
CA ASN A 98 12.69 -11.23 -8.04
C ASN A 98 12.72 -10.84 -6.57
N MET A 99 12.61 -9.55 -6.29
CA MET A 99 12.65 -8.99 -4.95
C MET A 99 11.39 -8.18 -4.72
N ASP A 100 10.64 -8.48 -3.67
CA ASP A 100 9.54 -7.63 -3.21
C ASP A 100 9.63 -7.39 -1.69
N GLU A 101 8.68 -6.63 -1.14
CA GLU A 101 8.60 -6.30 0.29
C GLU A 101 8.54 -7.55 1.19
N LYS A 102 8.14 -8.71 0.65
CA LYS A 102 7.96 -9.97 1.39
C LYS A 102 9.14 -10.92 1.26
N GLY A 103 10.06 -10.69 0.33
CA GLY A 103 11.35 -11.39 0.28
C GLY A 103 11.94 -11.57 -1.11
N VAL A 104 12.96 -12.42 -1.17
CA VAL A 104 13.67 -12.81 -2.39
C VAL A 104 13.01 -14.08 -2.94
N MET A 105 12.48 -14.03 -4.15
CA MET A 105 12.08 -15.23 -4.87
C MET A 105 13.23 -15.65 -5.81
N MET A 106 13.85 -16.78 -5.46
CA MET A 106 14.88 -17.42 -6.25
C MET A 106 14.23 -18.43 -7.20
N GLY A 107 14.14 -18.09 -8.49
CA GLY A 107 13.75 -19.04 -9.55
C GLY A 107 12.46 -18.71 -10.30
N LYS A 108 12.63 -18.54 -11.64
CA LYS A 108 11.65 -18.36 -12.71
C LYS A 108 10.49 -17.38 -12.44
N GLY A 109 10.82 -16.10 -12.55
CA GLY A 109 9.88 -15.06 -12.95
C GLY A 109 10.30 -14.47 -14.30
N LEU A 110 10.01 -15.19 -15.38
CA LEU A 110 9.84 -14.67 -16.74
C LEU A 110 8.45 -15.11 -17.20
#